data_AF-A0A6B2XLM8-F1
#
_entry.id   AF-A0A6B2XLM8-F1
#
_cell.length_a   1.000
_cell.length_b   1.000
_cell.length_c   1.000
_cell.angle_alpha   90.00
_cell.angle_beta   90.00
_cell.angle_gamma   90.00
#
_symmetry.space_group_name_H-M   'P 1'
#
loop_
_entity.id
_entity.type
_entity.pdbx_description
1 polymer ?
#
loop_
_entity_poly.entity_id
_entity_poly.type
_entity_poly.pdbx_seq_one_letter_code
_entity_poly.pdbx_strand_id
1 'polypeptide(L)'
;VADLADREAWADAGYTAPAGEDAAIMPERLGTVIASGIGGVTTLLDQYDVLKEKGVRRVSPHTVPMLMPNGPSANVGLEVNAQAGVHTPVSACASGAEAIGYAVEMIRTGRADVVVAGGTEAAIHPL
;
A
#
# COMPACT_ATOMS: atom_id res chain seq x y z
N VAL A 1 -6.85 -0.79 7.24
CA VAL A 1 -8.00 -0.46 6.37
C VAL A 1 -7.72 -0.84 4.92
N ALA A 2 -6.57 -0.45 4.33
CA ALA A 2 -6.12 -0.99 3.04
C ALA A 2 -6.14 -2.53 3.01
N ASP A 3 -5.37 -3.17 3.89
CA ASP A 3 -5.29 -4.64 4.03
C ASP A 3 -6.65 -5.36 4.00
N LEU A 4 -7.63 -4.89 4.76
CA LEU A 4 -8.98 -5.47 4.76
C LEU A 4 -9.70 -5.29 3.42
N ALA A 5 -9.73 -4.07 2.89
CA ALA A 5 -10.40 -3.77 1.63
C ALA A 5 -9.74 -4.52 0.46
N ASP A 6 -8.42 -4.64 0.48
CA ASP A 6 -7.66 -5.34 -0.55
C ASP A 6 -7.92 -6.86 -0.49
N ARG A 7 -8.03 -7.45 0.70
CA ARG A 7 -8.44 -8.85 0.86
C ARG A 7 -9.86 -9.12 0.40
N GLU A 8 -10.79 -8.21 0.69
CA GLU A 8 -12.18 -8.31 0.21
C GLU A 8 -12.21 -8.22 -1.32
N ALA A 9 -11.49 -7.28 -1.92
CA ALA A 9 -11.39 -7.14 -3.37
C ALA A 9 -10.70 -8.34 -4.04
N TRP A 10 -9.65 -8.89 -3.42
CA TRP A 10 -8.94 -10.09 -3.90
C TRP A 10 -9.88 -11.30 -3.95
N ALA A 11 -10.65 -11.51 -2.89
CA ALA A 11 -11.65 -12.57 -2.81
C ALA A 11 -12.81 -12.35 -3.78
N ASP A 12 -13.29 -11.12 -3.95
CA ASP A 12 -14.37 -10.78 -4.89
C ASP A 12 -13.96 -11.03 -6.35
N ALA A 13 -12.68 -10.81 -6.68
CA ALA A 13 -12.09 -11.16 -7.97
C ALA A 13 -11.90 -12.68 -8.19
N GLY A 14 -12.22 -13.50 -7.19
CA GLY A 14 -12.14 -14.96 -7.24
C GLY A 14 -10.81 -15.56 -6.84
N TYR A 15 -9.87 -14.76 -6.30
CA TYR A 15 -8.58 -15.24 -5.83
C TYR A 15 -8.64 -15.61 -4.33
N THR A 16 -8.08 -16.77 -3.98
CA THR A 16 -8.13 -17.30 -2.61
C THR A 16 -6.75 -17.54 -2.00
N ALA A 17 -5.69 -17.38 -2.80
CA ALA A 17 -4.29 -17.52 -2.39
C ALA A 17 -3.45 -16.37 -2.98
N PRO A 18 -2.24 -16.12 -2.43
CA PRO A 18 -1.25 -15.26 -3.06
C PRO A 18 -0.84 -15.77 -4.45
N ALA A 19 -0.39 -14.87 -5.31
CA ALA A 19 0.09 -15.25 -6.64
C ALA A 19 1.24 -16.27 -6.56
N GLY A 20 1.25 -17.22 -7.48
CA GLY A 20 2.26 -18.29 -7.56
C GLY A 20 2.02 -19.48 -6.62
N GLU A 21 1.10 -19.40 -5.66
CA GLU A 21 0.67 -20.58 -4.90
C GLU A 21 -0.32 -21.44 -5.68
N ASP A 22 -1.14 -20.80 -6.52
CA ASP A 22 -1.92 -21.45 -7.56
C ASP A 22 -1.45 -21.01 -8.96
N ALA A 23 -1.87 -21.73 -10.00
CA ALA A 23 -1.54 -21.40 -11.38
C ALA A 23 -2.43 -20.28 -11.96
N ALA A 24 -3.22 -19.58 -11.12
CA ALA A 24 -4.17 -18.58 -11.61
C ALA A 24 -3.46 -17.28 -12.06
N ILE A 25 -2.42 -16.87 -11.33
CA ILE A 25 -1.63 -15.66 -11.60
C ILE A 25 -0.16 -15.91 -11.36
N MET A 26 0.68 -15.49 -12.32
CA MET A 26 2.13 -15.40 -12.12
C MET A 26 2.47 -14.14 -11.30
N PRO A 27 3.30 -14.24 -10.24
CA PRO A 27 3.73 -13.09 -9.44
C PRO A 27 4.28 -11.92 -10.26
N GLU A 28 5.05 -12.22 -11.32
CA GLU A 28 5.68 -11.25 -12.21
C GLU A 28 4.68 -10.52 -13.13
N ARG A 29 3.42 -10.98 -13.13
CA ARG A 29 2.29 -10.38 -13.86
C ARG A 29 1.28 -9.70 -12.93
N LEU A 30 1.56 -9.67 -11.62
CA LEU A 30 0.73 -9.01 -10.61
C LEU A 30 1.43 -7.77 -10.05
N GLY A 31 0.77 -6.62 -10.11
CA GLY A 31 1.24 -5.37 -9.49
C GLY A 31 0.36 -4.92 -8.32
N THR A 32 0.87 -3.98 -7.52
CA THR A 32 0.06 -3.22 -6.57
C THR A 32 0.26 -1.72 -6.77
N VAL A 33 -0.85 -0.98 -6.72
CA VAL A 33 -0.85 0.48 -6.81
C VAL A 33 -1.82 1.04 -5.79
N ILE A 34 -1.36 1.22 -4.56
CA ILE A 34 -2.20 1.75 -3.47
C ILE A 34 -1.63 3.09 -3.04
N ALA A 35 -2.47 4.12 -3.13
CA ALA A 35 -2.12 5.48 -2.72
C ALA A 35 -2.42 5.75 -1.24
N SER A 36 -1.67 6.67 -0.65
CA SER A 36 -2.00 7.34 0.60
C SER A 36 -1.56 8.80 0.51
N GLY A 37 -2.41 9.73 0.92
CA GLY A 37 -2.14 11.16 0.78
C GLY A 37 -1.04 11.62 1.72
N ILE A 38 -1.13 11.23 2.99
CA ILE A 38 -0.20 11.65 4.05
C ILE A 38 0.63 10.46 4.57
N GLY A 39 0.10 9.23 4.50
CA GLY A 39 0.73 8.06 5.10
C GLY A 39 0.47 7.99 6.61
N GLY A 40 1.40 7.41 7.36
CA GLY A 40 1.25 7.17 8.80
C GLY A 40 1.52 8.40 9.66
N VAL A 41 0.78 9.49 9.46
CA VAL A 41 0.99 10.76 10.19
C VAL A 41 0.84 10.63 11.70
N THR A 42 -0.10 9.81 12.17
CA THR A 42 -0.27 9.53 13.59
C THR A 42 0.96 8.83 14.17
N THR A 43 1.54 7.88 13.43
CA THR A 43 2.81 7.25 13.81
C THR A 43 3.95 8.26 13.88
N LEU A 44 4.04 9.19 12.92
CA LEU A 44 5.05 10.24 12.95
C LEU A 44 4.93 11.09 14.23
N LEU A 45 3.71 11.54 14.55
CA LEU A 45 3.45 12.38 15.72
C LEU A 45 3.76 11.63 17.03
N ASP A 46 3.27 10.40 17.17
CA ASP A 46 3.53 9.57 18.34
C ASP A 46 5.03 9.31 18.55
N GLN A 47 5.76 9.01 17.48
CA GLN A 47 7.20 8.73 17.56
C GLN A 47 8.03 10.01 17.77
N TYR A 48 7.52 11.16 17.32
CA TYR A 48 8.12 12.47 17.62
C TYR A 48 8.00 12.81 19.11
N ASP A 49 6.85 12.54 19.74
CA ASP A 49 6.70 12.71 21.18
C ASP A 49 7.60 11.76 21.97
N VAL A 50 7.71 10.49 21.55
CA VAL A 50 8.69 9.55 22.13
C VAL A 50 10.13 10.07 22.01
N LEU A 51 10.50 10.61 20.85
CA LEU A 51 11.83 11.18 20.64
C LEU A 51 12.08 12.35 21.61
N LYS A 52 11.12 13.26 21.75
CA LYS A 52 11.23 14.43 22.63
C LYS A 52 11.30 14.08 24.11
N GLU A 53 10.44 13.17 24.55
CA GLU A 53 10.28 12.86 25.97
C GLU A 53 11.28 11.81 26.47
N LYS A 54 11.65 10.85 25.61
CA LYS A 54 12.36 9.63 26.02
C LYS A 54 13.68 9.40 25.27
N GLY A 55 13.98 10.23 24.27
CA GLY A 55 15.22 10.21 23.51
C GLY A 55 15.26 9.15 22.40
N VAL A 56 16.26 9.29 21.52
CA VAL A 56 16.38 8.52 20.25
C VAL A 56 16.34 7.01 20.42
N ARG A 57 16.89 6.46 21.50
CA ARG A 57 16.93 5.00 21.75
C ARG A 57 15.55 4.39 21.99
N ARG A 58 14.52 5.22 22.22
CA ARG A 58 13.15 4.77 22.48
C ARG A 58 12.24 4.87 21.26
N VAL A 59 12.68 5.53 20.19
CA VAL A 59 11.97 5.56 18.91
C VAL A 59 11.92 4.15 18.33
N SER A 60 10.75 3.74 17.87
CA SER A 60 10.52 2.41 17.31
C SER A 60 11.33 2.22 16.02
N PRO A 61 11.98 1.06 15.79
CA PRO A 61 12.57 0.74 14.50
C PRO A 61 11.51 0.64 13.38
N HIS A 62 10.23 0.43 13.75
CA HIS A 62 9.12 0.39 12.80
C HIS A 62 8.60 1.78 12.41
N THR A 63 9.15 2.87 12.96
CA THR A 63 8.71 4.23 12.65
C THR A 63 8.73 4.50 11.16
N VAL A 64 9.85 4.20 10.49
CA VAL A 64 10.02 4.39 9.04
C VAL A 64 9.01 3.58 8.23
N PRO A 65 8.92 2.24 8.34
CA PRO A 65 7.96 1.48 7.53
C PRO A 65 6.49 1.82 7.83
N MET A 66 6.16 2.24 9.05
CA MET A 66 4.79 2.60 9.43
C MET A 66 4.39 4.01 8.98
N LEU A 67 5.33 4.96 8.89
CA LEU A 67 5.03 6.34 8.46
C LEU A 67 4.98 6.49 6.93
N MET A 68 5.76 5.68 6.22
CA MET A 68 5.97 5.82 4.77
C MET A 68 4.65 5.69 4.00
N PRO A 69 4.30 6.64 3.11
CA PRO A 69 3.04 6.60 2.35
C PRO A 69 2.89 5.35 1.47
N ASN A 70 4.00 4.72 1.06
CA ASN A 70 3.98 3.48 0.30
C ASN A 70 3.84 2.21 1.14
N GLY A 71 3.77 2.33 2.47
CA GLY A 71 3.57 1.22 3.39
C GLY A 71 2.35 0.35 3.05
N PRO A 72 1.15 0.91 2.79
CA PRO A 72 -0.01 0.14 2.37
C PRO A 72 0.23 -0.68 1.10
N SER A 73 0.77 -0.08 0.04
CA SER A 73 1.03 -0.79 -1.22
C SER A 73 2.08 -1.88 -1.06
N ALA A 74 3.10 -1.64 -0.23
CA ALA A 74 4.13 -2.62 0.08
C ALA A 74 3.58 -3.80 0.91
N ASN A 75 2.76 -3.53 1.92
CA ASN A 75 2.16 -4.58 2.74
C ASN A 75 1.27 -5.49 1.90
N VAL A 76 0.40 -4.91 1.07
CA VAL A 76 -0.48 -5.67 0.18
C VAL A 76 0.33 -6.41 -0.88
N GLY A 77 1.37 -5.78 -1.44
CA GLY A 77 2.26 -6.45 -2.40
C GLY A 77 2.95 -7.68 -1.81
N LEU A 78 3.33 -7.64 -0.53
CA LEU A 78 3.85 -8.82 0.17
C LEU A 78 2.76 -9.88 0.39
N GLU A 79 1.55 -9.46 0.77
CA GLU A 79 0.43 -10.37 1.03
C GLU A 79 -0.01 -11.14 -0.22
N VAL A 80 -0.13 -10.47 -1.37
CA VAL A 80 -0.57 -11.09 -2.63
C VAL A 80 0.58 -11.61 -3.49
N ASN A 81 1.84 -11.48 -3.04
CA ASN A 81 3.06 -11.83 -3.78
C ASN A 81 3.17 -11.11 -5.14
N ALA A 82 2.95 -9.80 -5.17
CA ALA A 82 3.06 -8.97 -6.38
C ALA A 82 4.51 -8.64 -6.74
N GLN A 83 4.91 -8.90 -7.99
CA GLN A 83 6.29 -8.68 -8.46
C GLN A 83 6.38 -7.87 -9.77
N ALA A 84 5.24 -7.49 -10.38
CA ALA A 84 5.21 -6.61 -11.56
C ALA A 84 5.42 -5.12 -11.21
N GLY A 85 5.57 -4.79 -9.92
CA GLY A 85 5.78 -3.45 -9.41
C GLY A 85 4.84 -3.10 -8.26
N VAL A 86 5.37 -2.35 -7.29
CA VAL A 86 4.65 -1.81 -6.12
C VAL A 86 4.78 -0.29 -6.17
N HIS A 87 3.68 0.42 -6.36
CA HIS A 87 3.68 1.87 -6.60
C HIS A 87 2.68 2.61 -5.71
N THR A 88 3.03 3.85 -5.32
CA THR A 88 2.18 4.70 -4.48
C THR A 88 2.25 6.12 -5.02
N PRO A 89 1.41 6.47 -6.01
CA PRO A 89 1.27 7.85 -6.44
C PRO A 89 0.61 8.70 -5.34
N VAL A 90 0.98 9.97 -5.25
CA VAL A 90 0.50 10.91 -4.23
C VAL A 90 0.21 12.26 -4.87
N SER A 91 -1.09 12.57 -4.98
CA SER A 91 -1.65 13.82 -5.50
C SER A 91 -2.82 14.32 -4.63
N ALA A 92 -2.64 14.23 -3.30
CA ALA A 92 -3.64 14.58 -2.30
C ALA A 92 -4.98 13.85 -2.55
N CYS A 93 -6.09 14.58 -2.68
CA CYS A 93 -7.43 13.99 -2.88
C CYS A 93 -7.55 13.17 -4.18
N ALA A 94 -6.71 13.45 -5.18
CA ALA A 94 -6.72 12.74 -6.45
C ALA A 94 -5.92 11.43 -6.42
N SER A 95 -5.16 11.15 -5.36
CA SER A 95 -4.19 10.03 -5.33
C SER A 95 -4.82 8.67 -5.63
N GLY A 96 -6.03 8.41 -5.11
CA GLY A 96 -6.73 7.15 -5.39
C GLY A 96 -7.14 7.00 -6.87
N ALA A 97 -7.55 8.09 -7.51
CA ALA A 97 -7.86 8.09 -8.94
C ALA A 97 -6.59 7.96 -9.79
N GLU A 98 -5.50 8.60 -9.38
CA GLU A 98 -4.19 8.47 -10.03
C GLU A 98 -3.65 7.04 -9.91
N ALA A 99 -3.82 6.39 -8.75
CA ALA A 99 -3.46 4.99 -8.56
C ALA A 99 -4.18 4.06 -9.55
N ILE A 100 -5.49 4.24 -9.73
CA ILE A 100 -6.26 3.49 -10.73
C ILE A 100 -5.76 3.80 -12.15
N GLY A 101 -5.48 5.07 -12.47
CA GLY A 101 -4.94 5.46 -13.77
C GLY A 101 -3.58 4.81 -14.07
N TYR A 102 -2.69 4.78 -13.08
CA TYR A 102 -1.39 4.12 -13.20
C TYR A 102 -1.53 2.59 -13.35
N ALA A 103 -2.44 1.97 -12.59
CA ALA A 103 -2.74 0.54 -12.70
C ALA A 103 -3.25 0.16 -14.10
N VAL A 104 -4.16 0.96 -14.65
CA VAL A 104 -4.64 0.79 -16.03
C VAL A 104 -3.49 0.91 -17.03
N GLU A 105 -2.55 1.83 -16.83
CA GLU A 105 -1.39 1.97 -17.69
C GLU A 105 -0.41 0.78 -17.58
N MET A 106 -0.21 0.23 -16.38
CA MET A 106 0.56 -1.01 -16.21
C MET A 106 -0.03 -2.16 -17.04
N ILE A 107 -1.36 -2.28 -17.08
CA ILE A 107 -2.04 -3.30 -17.89
C ILE A 107 -1.91 -2.98 -19.39
N ARG A 108 -2.17 -1.74 -19.81
CA ARG A 108 -2.10 -1.32 -21.23
C ARG A 108 -0.71 -1.46 -21.84
N THR A 109 0.32 -1.21 -21.06
CA THR A 109 1.73 -1.36 -21.48
C THR A 109 2.21 -2.81 -21.44
N GLY A 110 1.36 -3.75 -21.00
CA GLY A 110 1.70 -5.16 -20.87
C GLY A 110 2.64 -5.46 -19.70
N ARG A 111 2.82 -4.53 -18.75
CA ARG A 111 3.66 -4.74 -17.55
C ARG A 111 3.04 -5.75 -16.59
N ALA A 112 1.72 -5.71 -16.42
CA ALA A 112 0.96 -6.60 -15.53
C ALA A 112 -0.32 -7.07 -16.22
N ASP A 113 -0.84 -8.24 -15.83
CA ASP A 113 -2.16 -8.72 -16.24
C ASP A 113 -3.22 -8.38 -15.18
N VAL A 114 -2.81 -8.32 -13.91
CA VAL A 114 -3.65 -7.99 -12.77
C VAL A 114 -2.94 -6.96 -11.90
N VAL A 115 -3.70 -6.00 -11.37
CA VAL A 115 -3.17 -4.98 -10.47
C VAL A 115 -4.17 -4.75 -9.34
N VAL A 116 -3.73 -4.89 -8.09
CA VAL A 116 -4.51 -4.44 -6.93
C VAL A 116 -4.33 -2.93 -6.80
N ALA A 117 -5.41 -2.17 -7.00
CA ALA A 117 -5.33 -0.71 -7.11
C ALA A 117 -6.36 -0.01 -6.23
N GLY A 118 -5.95 1.11 -5.61
CA GLY A 118 -6.86 1.89 -4.77
C GLY A 118 -6.17 2.99 -3.99
N GLY A 119 -6.77 3.36 -2.86
CA GLY A 119 -6.21 4.35 -1.95
C GLY A 119 -6.74 4.20 -0.53
N THR A 120 -5.95 4.65 0.43
CA THR A 120 -6.29 4.61 1.86
C THR A 120 -5.81 5.87 2.57
N GLU A 121 -6.53 6.27 3.61
CA GLU A 121 -6.10 7.35 4.50
C GLU A 121 -6.57 7.09 5.93
N ALA A 122 -5.77 7.53 6.91
CA ALA A 122 -6.06 7.39 8.34
C ALA A 122 -5.55 8.60 9.15
N ALA A 123 -5.63 9.79 8.57
CA ALA A 123 -5.05 11.03 9.10
C ALA A 123 -5.97 11.83 10.03
N ILE A 124 -7.02 11.24 10.61
CA ILE A 124 -7.86 11.95 11.59
C ILE A 124 -7.08 12.07 12.90
N HIS A 125 -6.57 13.26 13.17
CA HIS A 125 -5.81 13.58 14.38
C HIS A 125 -6.16 14.99 14.89
N PRO A 126 -6.20 15.25 16.22
CA PRO A 126 -6.59 16.56 16.76
C PRO A 126 -5.55 17.69 16.63
N LEU A 127 -4.26 17.34 16.48
CA LEU A 127 -3.16 18.29 16.24
C LEU A 127 -3.28 18.96 14.87
#